data_AF-A0A345H1L9-F1
#
_entry.id   AF-A0A345H1L9-F1
#
_cell.length_a   1.000
_cell.length_b   1.000
_cell.length_c   1.000
_cell.angle_alpha   90.00
_cell.angle_beta   90.00
_cell.angle_gamma   90.00
#
_symmetry.space_group_name_H-M   'P 1'
#
loop_
_entity.id
_entity.type
_entity.pdbx_description
1 polymer ?
#
loop_
_entity_poly.entity_id
_entity_poly.type
_entity_poly.pdbx_seq_one_letter_code
_entity_poly.pdbx_strand_id
1 'polypeptide(L)' 'MAYSKKNKYKRIIDIQEIVKQYQNEGLSNTKIFELHIEPIYRISKRTFDEYLGVPAQRELKKIIEQENLQFKLFDDEE' A
#
# COMPACT_ATOMS: atom_id res chain seq x y z
N MET A 1 8.29 -7.17 -15.30
CA MET A 1 7.83 -6.48 -14.06
C MET A 1 7.26 -7.53 -13.13
N ALA A 2 8.00 -7.91 -12.09
CA ALA A 2 7.49 -8.89 -11.14
C ALA A 2 6.33 -8.27 -10.33
N TYR A 3 5.17 -8.93 -10.33
CA TYR A 3 4.03 -8.61 -9.48
C TYR A 3 4.36 -8.93 -8.02
N SER A 4 5.34 -8.24 -7.45
CA SER A 4 5.77 -8.47 -6.09
C SER A 4 4.69 -7.95 -5.13
N LYS A 5 4.34 -8.76 -4.14
CA LYS A 5 3.45 -8.35 -3.05
C LYS A 5 3.91 -7.03 -2.42
N LYS A 6 5.23 -6.82 -2.35
CA LYS A 6 5.88 -5.58 -1.91
C LYS A 6 5.41 -4.35 -2.67
N ASN A 7 5.44 -4.38 -4.01
CA ASN A 7 5.00 -3.25 -4.85
C ASN A 7 3.50 -2.98 -4.73
N LYS A 8 2.69 -4.04 -4.60
CA LYS A 8 1.25 -3.91 -4.34
C LYS A 8 1.00 -3.18 -3.01
N TYR A 9 1.65 -3.59 -1.93
CA TYR A 9 1.46 -2.96 -0.62
C TYR A 9 1.97 -1.51 -0.59
N LYS A 10 3.08 -1.20 -1.25
CA LYS A 10 3.53 0.20 -1.42
C LYS A 10 2.46 1.07 -2.07
N ARG A 11 1.87 0.58 -3.17
CA ARG A 11 0.78 1.30 -3.86
C ARG A 11 -0.46 1.50 -2.98
N ILE A 12 -0.81 0.51 -2.16
CA ILE A 12 -1.93 0.63 -1.22
C ILE A 12 -1.63 1.69 -0.16
N ILE A 13 -0.39 1.74 0.36
CA ILE A 13 0.03 2.74 1.34
C ILE A 13 -0.05 4.15 0.74
N ASP A 14 0.45 4.36 -0.48
CA ASP A 14 0.33 5.67 -1.15
C ASP A 14 -1.13 6.12 -1.26
N ILE A 15 -2.02 5.22 -1.68
CA ILE A 15 -3.47 5.51 -1.78
C ILE A 15 -4.04 5.88 -0.40
N GLN A 16 -3.68 5.14 0.65
CA GLN A 16 -4.15 5.42 2.01
C GLN A 16 -3.64 6.77 2.53
N GLU A 17 -2.40 7.15 2.20
CA GLU A 17 -1.82 8.45 2.59
C GLU A 17 -2.53 9.62 1.90
N ILE A 18 -2.76 9.50 0.59
CA ILE A 18 -3.53 10.48 -0.19
C ILE A 18 -4.92 10.66 0.43
N VAL A 19 -5.60 9.55 0.74
CA VAL A 19 -6.94 9.59 1.33
C VAL A 19 -6.91 10.26 2.70
N LYS A 20 -5.95 9.92 3.55
CA LYS A 20 -5.82 10.53 4.88
C LYS A 20 -5.56 12.04 4.81
N GLN A 21 -4.77 12.49 3.83
CA GLN A 21 -4.51 13.91 3.61
C GLN A 21 -5.82 14.66 3.30
N TYR A 22 -6.57 14.21 2.29
CA TYR A 22 -7.80 14.89 1.89
C TYR A 22 -8.97 14.68 2.87
N GLN A 23 -8.98 13.59 3.63
CA GLN A 23 -9.92 13.41 4.73
C GLN A 23 -9.71 14.44 5.85
N ASN A 24 -8.46 14.77 6.17
CA ASN A 24 -8.15 15.83 7.14
C ASN A 24 -8.60 17.21 6.63
N GLU A 25 -8.66 17.40 5.31
CA GLU A 25 -9.21 18.60 4.66
C GLU A 25 -10.75 18.59 4.59
N GLY A 26 -11.40 17.51 5.01
CA GLY A 26 -12.86 17.39 5.08
C GLY A 26 -13.54 16.82 3.83
N LEU A 27 -12.79 16.26 2.88
CA LEU A 27 -13.38 15.61 1.70
C LEU A 27 -13.93 14.23 2.03
N SER A 28 -15.03 13.86 1.37
CA SER A 28 -15.59 12.51 1.44
C SER A 28 -14.79 11.53 0.61
N ASN A 29 -14.74 10.26 1.03
CA ASN A 29 -14.02 9.19 0.33
C ASN A 29 -14.43 9.04 -1.14
N THR A 30 -15.70 9.30 -1.46
CA THR A 30 -16.20 9.25 -2.84
C THR A 30 -15.57 10.35 -3.70
N LYS A 31 -15.51 11.59 -3.20
CA LYS A 31 -14.85 12.69 -3.92
C LYS A 31 -13.35 12.47 -4.05
N ILE A 32 -12.71 11.97 -3.00
CA ILE A 32 -11.28 11.65 -3.03
C ILE A 32 -10.99 10.60 -4.12
N PHE A 33 -11.84 9.58 -4.22
CA PHE A 33 -11.72 8.56 -5.26
C PHE A 33 -11.79 9.17 -6.67
N GLU A 34 -12.85 9.92 -6.96
CA GLU A 34 -13.09 10.51 -8.29
C GLU A 34 -12.04 11.55 -8.69
N LEU A 35 -11.61 12.40 -7.76
CA LEU A 35 -10.71 13.53 -8.05
C LEU A 35 -9.24 13.15 -8.02
N HIS A 36 -8.83 12.24 -7.14
CA HIS A 36 -7.41 12.00 -6.86
C HIS A 36 -6.96 10.56 -7.14
N ILE A 37 -7.82 9.56 -7.00
CA ILE A 37 -7.40 8.15 -7.10
C ILE A 37 -7.65 7.56 -8.49
N GLU A 38 -8.87 7.69 -9.00
CA GLU A 38 -9.25 7.20 -10.33
C GLU A 38 -8.35 7.73 -11.46
N PRO A 39 -8.05 9.05 -11.56
CA PRO A 39 -7.23 9.57 -12.66
C PRO A 39 -5.77 9.05 -12.62
N ILE A 40 -5.23 8.79 -11.43
CA ILE A 40 -3.83 8.39 -11.25
C ILE A 40 -3.68 6.87 -11.35
N TYR A 41 -4.46 6.13 -10.58
CA TYR A 41 -4.30 4.68 -10.41
C TYR A 41 -5.21 3.84 -11.31
N ARG A 42 -6.23 4.46 -11.92
CA ARG A 42 -7.22 3.81 -12.80
C ARG A 42 -7.79 2.53 -12.19
N ILE A 43 -8.14 2.60 -10.91
CA ILE A 43 -8.77 1.48 -10.19
C ILE A 43 -10.26 1.68 -10.09
N SER A 44 -10.97 0.55 -10.00
CA SER A 44 -12.40 0.59 -9.67
C SER A 44 -12.62 1.05 -8.23
N LYS A 45 -13.79 1.66 -7.97
CA LYS A 45 -14.22 2.04 -6.62
C LYS A 45 -14.18 0.85 -5.65
N ARG A 46 -14.58 -0.34 -6.11
CA ARG A 46 -14.50 -1.58 -5.32
C ARG A 46 -13.07 -1.87 -4.86
N THR A 47 -12.10 -1.78 -5.77
CA THR A 47 -10.69 -2.00 -5.45
C THR A 47 -10.17 -0.95 -4.48
N PHE A 48 -10.63 0.30 -4.61
CA PHE A 48 -10.30 1.37 -3.67
C PHE A 48 -10.82 1.07 -2.26
N ASP A 49 -12.09 0.68 -2.13
CA ASP A 49 -12.69 0.33 -0.84
C ASP A 49 -11.98 -0.89 -0.20
N GLU A 50 -11.62 -1.89 -1.01
CA GLU A 50 -10.80 -3.02 -0.58
C GLU A 50 -9.43 -2.54 -0.06
N TYR A 51 -8.78 -1.60 -0.74
CA TYR A 51 -7.46 -1.07 -0.34
C TYR A 51 -7.50 -0.25 0.94
N LEU A 52 -8.58 0.45 1.23
CA LEU A 52 -8.74 1.17 2.51
C LEU A 52 -8.79 0.23 3.72
N GLY A 53 -9.35 -0.97 3.55
CA GLY A 53 -9.44 -1.97 4.62
C GLY A 53 -8.19 -2.84 4.80
N VAL A 54 -7.23 -2.81 3.87
CA VAL A 54 -6.05 -3.68 3.91
C VAL A 54 -4.99 -3.11 4.85
N PRO A 55 -4.46 -3.89 5.82
CA PRO A 55 -3.38 -3.47 6.71
C PRO A 55 -2.01 -3.50 5.99
N ALA A 56 -1.84 -2.72 4.92
CA ALA A 56 -0.70 -2.79 4.01
C ALA A 56 0.64 -2.49 4.68
N GLN A 57 0.70 -1.54 5.63
CA GLN A 57 1.93 -1.25 6.39
C GLN A 57 2.43 -2.46 7.19
N ARG A 58 1.51 -3.19 7.83
CA ARG A 58 1.84 -4.39 8.62
C ARG A 58 2.38 -5.50 7.74
N GLU A 59 1.72 -5.75 6.61
CA GLU A 59 2.14 -6.79 5.67
C GLU A 59 3.46 -6.44 4.98
N LEU A 60 3.69 -5.17 4.66
CA LEU A 60 4.97 -4.73 4.12
C LEU A 60 6.11 -4.94 5.11
N LYS A 61 5.90 -4.63 6.39
CA LYS A 61 6.88 -4.84 7.45
C LYS A 61 7.27 -6.32 7.57
N LYS A 62 6.29 -7.24 7.56
CA LYS A 62 6.55 -8.69 7.58
C LYS A 62 7.42 -9.15 6.41
N ILE A 63 7.15 -8.64 5.20
CA ILE A 63 7.95 -8.99 4.01
C ILE A 63 9.40 -8.52 4.20
N ILE A 64 9.61 -7.30 4.68
CA ILE A 64 10.94 -6.75 4.92
C ILE A 64 11.67 -7.55 6.01
N GLU A 65 10.99 -7.91 7.10
CA GLU A 65 11.55 -8.73 8.16
C GLU A 65 11.95 -10.12 7.66
N GLN A 66 11.13 -10.75 6.81
CA GLN A 66 11.46 -12.04 6.19
C GLN A 66 12.66 -11.95 5.24
N GLU A 67 12.72 -10.89 4.41
CA GLU A 67 13.89 -10.62 3.56
C GLU A 67 15.15 -10.46 4.42
N ASN A 68 15.10 -9.67 5.49
CA ASN A 68 16.24 -9.46 6.40
C ASN A 68 16.65 -10.74 7.14
N LEU A 69 15.70 -11.60 7.53
CA LEU A 69 16.00 -12.88 8.19
C LEU A 69 16.73 -13.84 7.25
N GLN A 70 16.35 -13.85 5.97
CA GLN A 70 17.00 -14.65 4.94
C GLN A 70 18.48 -14.25 4.78
N PHE A 71 18.81 -12.96 4.77
CA PHE A 71 20.21 -12.51 4.65
C PHE A 71 21.07 -12.94 5.84
N LYS A 72 20.55 -12.82 7.07
CA LYS A 72 21.28 -13.22 8.28
C LYS A 72 21.68 -14.69 8.32
N LEU A 73 20.90 -15.57 7.69
CA LEU A 73 21.19 -17.01 7.65
C LEU A 73 22.47 -17.35 6.89
N PHE A 74 22.95 -16.44 6.03
CA PHE A 74 24.16 -16.63 5.23
C PHE A 74 25.40 -15.93 5.83
N ASP A 75 25.22 -15.10 6.86
CA ASP A 75 26.31 -14.37 7.51
C ASP A 75 26.98 -15.18 8.66
N ASP A 76 26.38 -16.31 9.08
CA ASP A 76 26.83 -17.14 10.20
C ASP A 76 27.77 -18.32 9.77
N GLU A 77 28.20 -18.39 8.50
CA GLU A 77 29.07 -19.47 7.96
C GLU A 77 30.58 -19.12 7.83
N GLU A 78 31.03 -17.94 8.30
CA GLU A 78 32.47 -17.59 8.43
C GLU A 78 32.98 -17.67 9.88
#